data_AF-A0A9P3CB84-F1
#
_entry.id   AF-A0A9P3CB84-F1
#
_cell.length_a   1.000
_cell.length_b   1.000
_cell.length_c   1.000
_cell.angle_alpha   90.00
_cell.angle_beta   90.00
_cell.angle_gamma   90.00
#
_symmetry.space_group_name_H-M   'P 1'
#
loop_
_entity.id
_entity.type
_entity.pdbx_description
1 polymer ?
#
loop_
_entity_poly.entity_id
_entity_poly.type
_entity_poly.pdbx_seq_one_letter_code
_entity_poly.pdbx_strand_id
1 'polypeptide(L)'
;MSADRKVAVNGASSAYNPSTQDSINLALLQNGGIRRIQTSLHERLDAAGWTQNVRDYVEKLFRSGDAQSYDEAMKLVMQHVALQGESGSGNMTNGTGGPDLTIPREVAKDGAEVVKKELRQVVRMGDK
;
A
#
# COMPACT_ATOMS: atom_id res chain seq x y z
N MET A 1 18.31 -22.52 -22.54
CA MET A 1 18.42 -21.10 -22.95
C MET A 1 17.07 -20.45 -22.69
N SER A 2 16.95 -19.69 -21.61
CA SER A 2 15.69 -19.08 -21.17
C SER A 2 15.37 -17.86 -22.04
N ALA A 3 14.24 -17.90 -22.75
CA ALA A 3 13.79 -16.81 -23.61
C ALA A 3 13.02 -15.74 -22.80
N ASP A 4 13.47 -14.51 -22.95
CA ASP A 4 12.96 -13.25 -22.41
C ASP A 4 11.47 -13.04 -22.77
N ARG A 5 10.59 -13.07 -21.78
CA ARG A 5 9.13 -13.08 -21.94
C ARG A 5 8.61 -11.64 -22.01
N LYS A 6 8.57 -11.04 -23.20
CA LYS A 6 8.17 -9.63 -23.39
C LYS A 6 6.65 -9.45 -23.42
N VAL A 7 6.14 -8.62 -22.52
CA VAL A 7 4.75 -8.15 -22.48
C VAL A 7 4.59 -7.02 -23.49
N ALA A 8 3.72 -7.19 -24.50
CA ALA A 8 3.47 -6.18 -25.52
C ALA A 8 2.44 -5.15 -25.03
N VAL A 9 2.79 -3.87 -25.10
CA VAL A 9 1.95 -2.72 -24.70
C VAL A 9 1.82 -1.81 -25.92
N ASN A 10 0.59 -1.59 -26.39
CA ASN A 10 0.32 -0.77 -27.56
C ASN A 10 0.51 0.72 -27.25
N GLY A 11 1.54 1.34 -27.84
CA GLY A 11 1.74 2.78 -27.84
C GLY A 11 3.16 3.15 -28.30
N ALA A 12 3.31 3.60 -29.54
CA ALA A 12 4.57 4.07 -30.08
C ALA A 12 4.80 5.55 -29.75
N SER A 13 5.86 5.84 -29.00
CA SER A 13 6.57 7.13 -29.02
C SER A 13 8.00 6.95 -28.47
N SER A 14 8.93 7.65 -29.11
CA SER A 14 10.38 7.42 -29.10
C SER A 14 11.08 7.52 -27.73
N ALA A 15 12.08 6.66 -27.53
CA ALA A 15 13.19 6.75 -26.56
C ALA A 15 12.90 6.68 -25.04
N TYR A 16 11.70 6.26 -24.63
CA TYR A 16 11.45 5.74 -23.28
C TYR A 16 10.86 4.34 -23.42
N ASN A 17 11.56 3.32 -22.92
CA ASN A 17 11.01 1.96 -22.84
C ASN A 17 10.39 1.83 -21.43
N PRO A 18 9.09 2.13 -21.25
CA PRO A 18 8.46 1.99 -19.95
C PRO A 18 8.68 0.55 -19.47
N SER A 19 9.03 0.40 -18.19
CA SER A 19 9.02 -0.94 -17.61
C SER A 19 7.62 -1.53 -17.79
N THR A 20 7.49 -2.87 -17.75
CA THR A 20 6.18 -3.50 -17.75
C THR A 20 5.29 -2.96 -16.63
N GLN A 21 5.89 -2.60 -15.48
CA GLN A 21 5.19 -1.98 -14.36
C GLN A 21 4.66 -0.58 -14.72
N ASP A 22 5.44 0.26 -15.38
CA ASP A 22 5.02 1.61 -15.80
C ASP A 22 3.85 1.52 -16.80
N SER A 23 3.92 0.56 -17.72
CA SER A 23 2.87 0.30 -18.70
C SER A 23 1.56 -0.16 -18.03
N ILE A 24 1.66 -1.05 -17.04
CA ILE A 24 0.51 -1.51 -16.26
C ILE A 24 -0.09 -0.36 -15.44
N ASN A 25 0.75 0.44 -14.78
CA ASN A 25 0.32 1.60 -14.01
C ASN A 25 -0.41 2.61 -14.89
N LEU A 26 0.11 2.89 -16.10
CA LEU A 26 -0.54 3.78 -17.05
C LEU A 26 -1.89 3.24 -17.51
N ALA A 27 -2.00 1.94 -17.81
CA ALA A 27 -3.26 1.33 -18.21
C ALA A 27 -4.30 1.33 -17.08
N LEU A 28 -3.88 1.05 -15.83
CA LEU A 28 -4.74 1.14 -14.65
C LEU A 28 -5.15 2.58 -14.33
N LEU A 29 -4.29 3.56 -14.62
CA LEU A 29 -4.63 4.97 -14.46
C LEU A 29 -5.70 5.38 -15.49
N GLN A 30 -5.49 5.03 -16.76
CA GLN A 30 -6.40 5.35 -17.86
C GLN A 30 -7.79 4.73 -17.70
N ASN A 31 -7.90 3.50 -17.18
CA ASN A 31 -9.19 2.84 -16.96
C ASN A 31 -9.83 3.12 -15.58
N GLY A 32 -9.21 4.00 -14.78
CA GLY A 32 -9.65 4.31 -13.41
C GLY A 32 -9.47 3.18 -12.40
N GLY A 33 -8.75 2.11 -12.74
CA GLY A 33 -8.45 0.98 -11.88
C GLY A 33 -7.66 1.37 -10.63
N ILE A 34 -6.70 2.30 -10.76
CA ILE A 34 -5.97 2.84 -9.59
C ILE A 34 -6.94 3.45 -8.57
N ARG A 35 -7.88 4.29 -9.04
CA ARG A 35 -8.87 4.92 -8.16
C ARG A 35 -9.76 3.89 -7.46
N ARG A 36 -10.19 2.84 -8.17
CA ARG A 36 -10.99 1.75 -7.57
C ARG A 36 -10.20 0.96 -6.54
N ILE A 37 -8.94 0.63 -6.82
CA ILE A 37 -8.03 -0.02 -5.86
C ILE A 37 -7.89 0.83 -4.61
N GLN A 38 -7.55 2.12 -4.77
CA GLN A 38 -7.36 3.05 -3.66
C GLN A 38 -8.63 3.22 -2.82
N THR A 39 -9.78 3.39 -3.46
CA THR A 39 -11.07 3.54 -2.76
C THR A 39 -11.40 2.30 -1.94
N SER A 40 -11.29 1.11 -2.54
CA SER A 40 -11.60 -0.14 -1.85
C SER A 40 -10.62 -0.43 -0.71
N LEU A 41 -9.33 -0.12 -0.89
CA LEU A 41 -8.34 -0.27 0.18
C LEU A 41 -8.62 0.68 1.35
N HIS A 42 -8.94 1.95 1.05
CA HIS A 42 -9.29 2.95 2.06
C HIS A 42 -10.52 2.53 2.87
N GLU A 43 -11.63 2.18 2.21
CA GLU A 43 -12.85 1.72 2.88
C GLU A 43 -12.60 0.53 3.82
N ARG A 44 -11.70 -0.38 3.44
CA ARG A 44 -11.36 -1.56 4.25
C ARG A 44 -10.44 -1.24 5.41
N LEU A 45 -9.47 -0.34 5.22
CA LEU A 45 -8.64 0.15 6.31
C LEU A 45 -9.48 0.91 7.34
N ASP A 46 -10.43 1.72 6.88
CA ASP A 46 -11.39 2.42 7.73
C ASP A 46 -12.30 1.45 8.48
N ALA A 47 -12.91 0.49 7.77
CA ALA A 47 -13.78 -0.52 8.38
C ALA A 47 -13.04 -1.40 9.40
N ALA A 48 -11.74 -1.63 9.20
CA ALA A 48 -10.90 -2.35 10.15
C ALA A 48 -10.41 -1.48 11.33
N GLY A 49 -10.78 -0.20 11.38
CA GLY A 49 -10.37 0.76 12.42
C GLY A 49 -8.91 1.21 12.32
N TRP A 50 -8.17 0.80 11.28
CA TRP A 50 -6.74 1.11 11.14
C TRP A 50 -6.49 2.62 11.03
N THR A 51 -7.31 3.32 10.24
CA THR A 51 -7.20 4.78 10.05
C THR A 51 -7.43 5.54 11.37
N GLN A 52 -8.33 5.04 12.22
CA GLN A 52 -8.57 5.62 13.54
C GLN A 52 -7.37 5.37 14.47
N ASN A 53 -6.80 4.16 14.47
CA ASN A 53 -5.60 3.86 15.27
C ASN A 53 -4.42 4.77 14.90
N VAL A 54 -4.21 5.03 13.60
CA VAL A 54 -3.19 5.98 13.13
C VAL A 54 -3.47 7.39 13.66
N ARG A 55 -4.72 7.86 13.56
CA ARG A 55 -5.13 9.17 14.08
C ARG A 55 -4.87 9.27 15.58
N ASP A 56 -5.29 8.29 16.36
CA ASP A 56 -5.14 8.28 17.81
C ASP A 56 -3.65 8.30 18.21
N TYR A 57 -2.80 7.60 17.47
CA TYR A 57 -1.36 7.65 17.70
C TYR A 57 -0.76 9.01 17.37
N VAL A 58 -1.12 9.60 16.24
CA VAL A 58 -0.67 10.96 15.88
C VAL A 58 -1.11 11.98 16.93
N GLU A 59 -2.36 11.91 17.39
CA GLU A 59 -2.86 12.77 18.46
C GLU A 59 -2.08 12.56 19.76
N LYS A 60 -1.75 11.31 20.12
CA LYS A 60 -0.92 11.00 21.28
C LYS A 60 0.46 11.67 21.16
N LEU A 61 1.12 11.58 19.99
CA LEU A 61 2.44 12.19 19.76
C LEU A 61 2.43 13.70 19.97
N PHE A 62 1.40 14.39 19.48
CA PHE A 62 1.28 15.83 19.67
C PHE A 62 0.90 16.20 21.11
N ARG A 63 0.05 15.41 21.79
CA ARG A 63 -0.34 15.65 23.19
C ARG A 63 0.82 15.39 24.17
N SER A 64 1.67 14.40 23.90
CA SER A 64 2.86 14.12 24.72
C SER A 64 4.00 15.11 24.46
N GLY A 65 3.98 15.78 23.30
CA GLY A 65 5.08 16.62 22.84
C GLY A 65 6.20 15.85 22.16
N ASP A 66 6.02 14.55 21.87
CA ASP A 66 6.99 13.72 21.14
C ASP A 66 7.13 14.17 19.67
N ALA A 67 6.07 14.76 19.11
CA ALA A 67 6.10 15.46 17.83
C ALA A 67 5.61 16.90 17.98
N GLN A 68 6.30 17.85 17.36
CA GLN A 68 5.90 19.27 17.32
C GLN A 68 5.63 19.75 15.89
N SER A 69 5.97 18.95 14.89
CA SER A 69 5.73 19.22 13.48
C SER A 69 5.13 18.02 12.75
N TYR A 70 4.58 18.27 11.56
CA TYR A 70 4.06 17.22 10.69
C TYR A 70 5.14 16.20 10.30
N ASP A 71 6.34 16.66 9.93
CA ASP A 71 7.43 15.79 9.49
C ASP A 71 7.92 14.87 10.63
N GLU A 72 7.97 15.38 11.85
CA GLU A 72 8.30 14.59 13.04
C GLU A 72 7.24 13.53 13.33
N ALA A 73 5.96 13.91 13.31
CA ALA A 73 4.86 12.97 13.51
C ALA A 73 4.88 11.87 12.44
N MET A 74 5.06 12.23 11.16
CA MET A 74 5.17 11.28 10.06
C MET A 74 6.33 10.31 10.25
N LYS A 75 7.51 10.82 10.61
CA LYS A 75 8.69 9.99 10.89
C LYS A 75 8.42 8.99 12.02
N LEU A 76 7.82 9.44 13.11
CA LEU A 76 7.52 8.59 14.28
C LEU A 76 6.45 7.54 13.98
N VAL A 77 5.41 7.89 13.21
CA VAL A 77 4.40 6.94 12.74
C VAL A 77 5.04 5.86 11.87
N MET A 78 5.83 6.25 10.86
CA MET A 78 6.47 5.30 9.95
C MET A 78 7.47 4.40 10.68
N GLN A 79 8.22 4.95 11.65
CA GLN A 79 9.09 4.16 12.51
C GLN A 79 8.30 3.14 13.35
N HIS A 80 7.18 3.55 13.94
CA HIS A 80 6.32 2.66 14.73
C HIS A 80 5.75 1.51 13.88
N VAL A 81 5.29 1.81 12.66
CA VAL A 81 4.81 0.81 11.69
C VAL A 81 5.94 -0.16 11.29
N ALA A 82 7.14 0.35 11.00
CA ALA A 82 8.28 -0.48 10.61
C ALA A 82 8.71 -1.45 11.72
N LEU A 83 8.80 -0.97 12.96
CA LEU A 83 9.17 -1.79 14.13
C LEU A 83 8.15 -2.90 14.39
N GLN A 84 6.86 -2.63 14.18
CA GLN A 84 5.80 -3.63 14.31
C GLN A 84 5.86 -4.68 13.18
N GLY A 85 6.24 -4.28 11.96
CA GLY A 85 6.42 -5.19 10.82
C GLY A 85 7.57 -6.19 11.00
N GLU A 86 8.67 -5.78 11.63
CA GLU A 86 9.82 -6.66 11.90
C GLU A 86 9.58 -7.60 13.10
N SER A 87 8.80 -7.15 14.08
CA SER A 87 8.62 -7.86 15.37
C SER A 87 7.53 -8.93 15.37
N GLY A 88 6.93 -9.24 14.21
CA GLY A 88 6.05 -10.39 14.01
C GLY A 88 5.02 -10.63 15.11
N SER A 89 4.07 -9.71 15.31
CA SER A 89 2.93 -9.86 16.25
C SER A 89 3.33 -10.40 17.64
N GLY A 90 4.52 -10.03 18.12
CA GLY A 90 4.98 -10.33 19.47
C GLY A 90 4.70 -9.14 20.36
N ASN A 91 3.69 -9.27 21.22
CA ASN A 91 3.33 -8.43 22.36
C ASN A 91 4.46 -7.48 22.84
N MET A 92 4.60 -6.30 22.22
CA MET A 92 5.57 -5.28 22.67
C MET A 92 5.03 -4.62 23.93
N THR A 93 5.23 -5.32 25.04
CA THR A 93 4.98 -4.86 26.39
C THR A 93 6.25 -4.17 26.85
N ASN A 94 6.46 -2.93 26.44
CA ASN A 94 7.45 -2.09 27.10
C ASN A 94 7.00 -0.63 27.09
N GLY A 95 6.34 -0.22 28.17
CA GLY A 95 6.29 1.16 28.73
C GLY A 95 5.68 2.31 27.92
N THR A 96 5.61 2.22 26.59
CA THR A 96 5.31 3.36 25.69
C THR A 96 4.31 2.98 24.59
N GLY A 97 3.69 1.79 24.71
CA GLY A 97 2.90 1.12 23.67
C GLY A 97 1.88 2.03 22.99
N GLY A 98 2.18 2.44 21.76
CA GLY A 98 1.19 2.97 20.83
C GLY A 98 0.28 1.86 20.32
N PRO A 99 -0.84 2.20 19.69
CA PRO A 99 -1.74 1.22 19.07
C PRO A 99 -1.00 0.36 18.03
N ASP A 100 -1.57 -0.80 17.70
CA ASP A 100 -1.10 -1.60 16.57
C ASP A 100 -1.46 -0.87 15.26
N LEU A 101 -0.42 -0.43 14.55
CA LEU A 101 -0.51 0.23 13.25
C LEU A 101 -0.11 -0.72 12.12
N THR A 102 0.05 -2.02 12.41
CA THR A 102 0.23 -3.04 11.38
C THR A 102 -1.02 -3.12 10.50
N ILE A 103 -0.85 -3.14 9.18
CA ILE A 103 -1.97 -3.33 8.26
C ILE A 103 -2.58 -4.72 8.55
N PRO A 104 -3.90 -4.81 8.85
CA PRO A 104 -4.54 -6.09 9.10
C PRO A 104 -4.38 -7.04 7.91
N ARG A 105 -3.99 -8.30 8.18
CA ARG A 105 -3.71 -9.30 7.13
C ARG A 105 -4.88 -9.51 6.18
N GLU A 106 -6.11 -9.50 6.71
CA GLU A 106 -7.31 -9.64 5.90
C GLU A 106 -7.47 -8.46 4.92
N VAL A 107 -7.21 -7.23 5.37
CA VAL A 107 -7.26 -6.04 4.50
C VAL A 107 -6.18 -6.11 3.40
N ALA A 108 -4.97 -6.57 3.74
CA ALA A 108 -3.89 -6.73 2.76
C ALA A 108 -4.24 -7.79 1.70
N LYS A 109 -4.76 -8.95 2.12
CA LYS A 109 -5.20 -10.04 1.24
C LYS A 109 -6.35 -9.59 0.33
N ASP A 110 -7.35 -8.95 0.91
CA ASP A 110 -8.49 -8.42 0.19
C ASP A 110 -8.08 -7.33 -0.80
N GLY A 111 -7.15 -6.46 -0.42
CA GLY A 111 -6.54 -5.46 -1.31
C GLY A 111 -5.83 -6.10 -2.50
N ALA A 112 -5.08 -7.18 -2.28
CA ALA A 112 -4.43 -7.93 -3.35
C ALA A 112 -5.42 -8.55 -4.35
N GLU A 113 -6.58 -9.04 -3.87
CA GLU A 113 -7.64 -9.56 -4.75
C GLU A 113 -8.29 -8.45 -5.59
N VAL A 114 -8.44 -7.22 -5.06
CA VAL A 114 -8.91 -6.07 -5.84
C VAL A 114 -7.89 -5.67 -6.90
N VAL A 115 -6.60 -5.61 -6.54
CA VAL A 115 -5.53 -5.36 -7.51
C VAL A 115 -5.56 -6.40 -8.63
N LYS A 116 -5.68 -7.69 -8.28
CA LYS A 116 -5.80 -8.79 -9.26
C LYS A 116 -7.04 -8.66 -10.14
N LYS A 117 -8.18 -8.23 -9.59
CA LYS A 117 -9.41 -7.96 -10.35
C LYS A 117 -9.21 -6.84 -11.37
N GLU A 118 -8.57 -5.74 -10.98
CA GLU A 118 -8.32 -4.62 -11.89
C GLU A 118 -7.22 -4.94 -12.92
N LEU A 119 -6.18 -5.68 -12.53
CA LEU A 119 -5.13 -6.15 -13.45
C LEU A 119 -5.69 -7.04 -14.56
N ARG A 120 -6.68 -7.88 -14.28
CA ARG A 120 -7.35 -8.70 -15.31
C ARG A 120 -8.04 -7.87 -16.40
N GLN A 121 -8.35 -6.61 -16.13
CA GLN A 121 -8.97 -5.72 -17.12
C GLN A 121 -7.94 -5.16 -18.12
N VAL A 122 -6.69 -5.00 -17.69
CA VAL A 122 -5.62 -4.34 -18.47
C VAL A 122 -4.53 -5.31 -18.94
N VAL A 123 -4.46 -6.51 -18.37
CA VAL A 123 -3.50 -7.57 -18.75
C VAL A 123 -4.25 -8.80 -19.28
N ARG A 124 -3.64 -9.47 -20.25
CA ARG A 124 -4.02 -10.82 -20.69
C ARG A 124 -2.91 -11.78 -20.29
N MET A 125 -3.25 -12.88 -19.62
CA MET A 125 -2.32 -14.00 -19.43
C MET A 125 -2.22 -14.68 -20.79
N GLY A 126 -1.02 -14.76 -21.38
CA GLY A 126 -0.84 -15.48 -22.63
C GLY A 126 -1.23 -16.94 -22.45
N ASP A 127 -2.17 -17.43 -23.27
CA ASP A 127 -2.51 -18.84 -23.34
C ASP A 127 -1.27 -19.63 -23.80
N LYS A 128 -1.05 -20.79 -23.17
CA LYS A 128 -0.02 -21.75 -23.60
C LYS A 128 -0.50 -22.57 -24.79
#